data_AF-A0A409X640-F1
#
_entry.id   AF-A0A409X640-F1
#
_cell.length_a   1.000
_cell.length_b   1.000
_cell.length_c   1.000
_cell.angle_alpha   90.00
_cell.angle_beta   90.00
_cell.angle_gamma   90.00
#
_symmetry.space_group_name_H-M   'P 1'
#
loop_
_entity.id
_entity.type
_entity.pdbx_description
1 polymer ?
#
loop_
_entity_poly.entity_id
_entity_poly.type
_entity_poly.pdbx_seq_one_letter_code
_entity_poly.pdbx_strand_id
1 'polypeptide(L)'
;MSLLPINVSSTLGVLLAGNLVQCFLLGVLIVQTYRYYTRFSYDTSILKVLVCTIFLLLCEIGHSICCCHALYTYVVIQYGNPMAFLSLPISGIMACGINGIIECIVQLFFANRIRIFGRFSVYFLIIYALVASMRFGLTVAALVNQIRSATLVIFIMNWRWLVILVLCIRCAIDHTISAFLLYYLTFKKRNRNVEAKYKFHSFTAKRS
;
A
#
# COMPACT_ATOMS: atom_id res chain seq x y z
N MET A 1 -25.05 -4.22 -31.61
CA MET A 1 -23.93 -4.85 -32.32
C MET A 1 -22.73 -4.92 -31.38
N SER A 2 -22.59 -6.04 -30.69
CA SER A 2 -21.55 -6.32 -29.69
C SER A 2 -20.27 -6.77 -30.37
N LEU A 3 -19.35 -5.84 -30.66
CA LEU A 3 -18.05 -6.14 -31.31
C LEU A 3 -16.89 -6.35 -30.32
N LEU A 4 -17.17 -6.41 -29.02
CA LEU A 4 -16.20 -6.83 -28.01
C LEU A 4 -16.81 -7.97 -27.18
N PRO A 5 -16.07 -9.06 -26.89
CA PRO A 5 -16.52 -10.17 -26.02
C PRO A 5 -16.65 -9.74 -24.54
N ILE A 6 -16.73 -8.44 -24.27
CA ILE A 6 -16.64 -7.83 -22.95
C ILE A 6 -17.79 -6.86 -22.82
N ASN A 7 -18.57 -7.05 -21.76
CA ASN A 7 -19.66 -6.17 -21.42
C ASN A 7 -19.07 -4.87 -20.83
N VAL A 8 -18.94 -3.83 -21.65
CA VAL A 8 -18.31 -2.54 -21.29
C VAL A 8 -18.88 -1.97 -19.99
N SER A 9 -20.20 -2.06 -19.82
CA SER A 9 -20.90 -1.64 -18.61
C SER A 9 -20.45 -2.40 -17.36
N SER A 10 -20.17 -3.71 -17.48
CA SER A 10 -19.67 -4.52 -16.37
C SER A 10 -18.25 -4.13 -15.99
N THR A 11 -17.36 -3.90 -16.96
CA THR A 11 -15.97 -3.52 -16.69
C THR A 11 -15.88 -2.12 -16.07
N LEU A 12 -16.66 -1.17 -16.59
CA LEU A 12 -16.78 0.17 -16.02
C LEU A 12 -17.35 0.13 -14.60
N GLY A 13 -18.39 -0.67 -14.36
CA GLY A 13 -19.00 -0.81 -13.04
C GLY A 13 -18.01 -1.34 -12.01
N VAL A 14 -17.22 -2.35 -12.36
CA VAL A 14 -16.15 -2.88 -11.48
C VAL A 14 -15.06 -1.84 -11.24
N LEU A 15 -14.64 -1.09 -12.26
CA LEU A 15 -13.62 -0.06 -12.12
C LEU A 15 -14.10 1.10 -11.22
N LEU A 16 -15.36 1.52 -11.37
CA LEU A 16 -16.00 2.53 -10.53
C LEU A 16 -16.09 2.07 -9.08
N ALA A 17 -16.58 0.85 -8.84
CA ALA A 17 -16.66 0.28 -7.50
C ALA A 17 -15.26 0.18 -6.85
N GLY A 18 -14.25 -0.27 -7.60
CA GLY A 18 -12.87 -0.31 -7.13
C GLY A 18 -12.33 1.07 -6.73
N ASN A 19 -12.59 2.09 -7.55
CA ASN A 19 -12.17 3.46 -7.26
C ASN A 19 -12.88 4.06 -6.03
N LEU A 20 -14.16 3.74 -5.81
CA LEU A 20 -14.89 4.15 -4.60
C LEU A 20 -14.30 3.50 -3.34
N VAL A 21 -14.01 2.20 -3.40
CA VAL A 21 -13.34 1.48 -2.30
C VAL A 21 -11.95 2.08 -2.03
N GLN A 22 -11.19 2.40 -3.07
CA GLN A 22 -9.89 3.06 -2.95
C GLN A 22 -10.00 4.40 -2.21
N CYS A 23 -10.95 5.26 -2.59
CA CYS A 23 -11.18 6.54 -1.92
C CYS A 23 -11.58 6.36 -0.44
N PHE A 24 -12.39 5.36 -0.13
CA PHE A 24 -12.75 5.04 1.25
C PHE A 24 -11.53 4.61 2.08
N LEU A 25 -10.68 3.73 1.53
CA LEU A 25 -9.44 3.28 2.19
C LEU A 25 -8.44 4.43 2.39
N LEU A 26 -8.37 5.38 1.46
CA LEU A 26 -7.58 6.60 1.62
C LEU A 26 -8.07 7.42 2.82
N GLY A 27 -9.39 7.56 3.01
CA GLY A 27 -9.97 8.21 4.18
C GLY A 27 -9.55 7.53 5.49
N VAL A 28 -9.57 6.19 5.53
CA VAL A 28 -9.09 5.41 6.67
C VAL A 28 -7.60 5.67 6.93
N LEU A 29 -6.76 5.69 5.89
CA LEU A 29 -5.32 5.97 6.00
C LEU A 29 -5.04 7.36 6.59
N ILE A 30 -5.81 8.39 6.18
CA ILE A 30 -5.69 9.74 6.73
C ILE A 30 -5.97 9.75 8.24
N VAL A 31 -7.05 9.08 8.67
CA VAL A 31 -7.41 8.98 10.09
C VAL A 31 -6.34 8.22 10.89
N GLN A 32 -5.81 7.12 10.35
CA GLN A 32 -4.73 6.37 10.98
C GLN A 32 -3.48 7.25 11.17
N THR A 33 -3.12 8.00 10.15
CA THR A 33 -1.98 8.93 10.16
C THR A 33 -2.18 10.05 11.18
N TYR A 34 -3.36 10.66 11.22
CA TYR A 34 -3.72 11.69 12.21
C TYR A 34 -3.66 11.15 13.66
N ARG A 35 -4.18 9.95 13.91
CA ARG A 35 -4.14 9.31 15.24
C ARG A 35 -2.71 8.98 15.66
N TYR A 36 -1.84 8.59 14.73
CA TYR A 36 -0.43 8.36 15.01
C TYR A 36 0.25 9.66 15.46
N TYR A 37 -0.02 10.78 14.79
CA TYR A 37 0.56 12.09 15.13
C TYR A 37 0.14 12.61 16.50
N THR A 38 -1.14 12.50 16.82
CA THR A 38 -1.67 13.01 18.10
C THR A 38 -1.20 12.19 19.31
N ARG A 39 -0.89 10.89 19.13
CA ARG A 39 -0.52 9.98 20.23
C ARG A 39 0.97 9.96 20.55
N PHE A 40 1.85 10.22 19.58
CA PHE A 40 3.29 10.07 19.74
C PHE A 40 4.04 11.34 19.29
N SER A 41 3.89 12.46 20.00
CA SER A 41 4.44 13.76 19.57
C SER A 41 5.90 14.05 19.98
N TYR A 42 6.53 13.23 20.83
CA TYR A 42 7.75 13.63 21.56
C TYR A 42 9.08 12.88 21.28
N ASP A 43 9.15 11.88 20.40
CA ASP A 43 10.42 11.19 20.08
C ASP A 43 11.13 11.79 18.86
N THR A 44 12.46 11.93 18.90
CA THR A 44 13.28 12.45 17.77
C THR A 44 13.26 11.55 16.53
N SER A 45 13.05 10.24 16.71
CA SER A 45 12.82 9.29 15.60
C SER A 45 11.45 9.46 14.95
N ILE A 46 10.52 10.14 15.62
CA ILE A 46 9.18 10.40 15.08
C ILE A 46 9.22 11.48 14.03
N LEU A 47 10.07 12.50 14.17
CA LEU A 47 10.18 13.58 13.21
C LEU A 47 10.60 13.08 11.82
N LYS A 48 11.55 12.13 11.75
CA LYS A 48 11.97 11.49 10.48
C LYS A 48 10.87 10.63 9.86
N VAL A 49 10.14 9.89 10.69
CA VAL A 49 9.01 9.05 10.26
C VAL A 49 7.85 9.93 9.80
N LEU A 50 7.61 11.04 10.49
CA LEU A 50 6.55 11.99 10.23
C LEU A 50 6.68 12.57 8.84
N VAL A 51 7.88 13.04 8.47
CA VAL A 51 8.15 13.58 7.13
C VAL A 51 7.91 12.50 6.06
N CYS A 52 8.37 11.28 6.31
CA CYS A 52 8.18 10.16 5.37
C CYS A 52 6.70 9.78 5.20
N THR A 53 5.92 9.70 6.30
CA THR A 53 4.50 9.34 6.25
C THR A 53 3.65 10.43 5.60
N ILE A 54 3.91 11.71 5.86
CA ILE A 54 3.21 12.81 5.16
C ILE A 54 3.54 12.80 3.67
N PHE A 55 4.81 12.62 3.31
CA PHE A 55 5.20 12.54 1.90
C PHE A 55 4.49 11.38 1.19
N LEU A 56 4.47 10.20 1.81
CA LEU A 56 3.75 9.03 1.29
C LEU A 56 2.24 9.29 1.16
N LEU A 57 1.63 9.95 2.15
CA LEU A 57 0.21 10.31 2.12
C LEU A 57 -0.11 11.23 0.94
N LEU A 58 0.74 12.23 0.68
CA LEU A 58 0.58 13.13 -0.46
C LEU A 58 0.71 12.38 -1.79
N CYS A 59 1.66 11.44 -1.91
CA CYS A 59 1.76 10.59 -3.08
C CYS A 59 0.51 9.73 -3.29
N GLU A 60 -0.04 9.13 -2.22
CA GLU A 60 -1.25 8.30 -2.29
C GLU A 60 -2.48 9.13 -2.71
N ILE A 61 -2.60 10.36 -2.21
CA ILE A 61 -3.62 11.32 -2.67
C ILE A 61 -3.44 11.62 -4.16
N GLY A 62 -2.21 11.88 -4.62
CA GLY A 62 -1.91 12.11 -6.03
C GLY A 62 -2.27 10.92 -6.92
N HIS A 63 -1.93 9.71 -6.48
CA HIS A 63 -2.33 8.47 -7.15
C HIS A 63 -3.85 8.35 -7.27
N SER A 64 -4.59 8.59 -6.17
CA SER A 64 -6.05 8.55 -6.15
C SER A 64 -6.68 9.60 -7.08
N ILE A 65 -6.14 10.82 -7.14
CA ILE A 65 -6.59 11.86 -8.08
C ILE A 65 -6.40 11.41 -9.52
N CYS A 66 -5.24 10.82 -9.86
CA CYS A 66 -5.00 10.30 -11.21
C CYS A 66 -5.98 9.17 -11.58
N CYS A 67 -6.28 8.26 -10.66
CA CYS A 67 -7.29 7.21 -10.85
C CYS A 67 -8.69 7.80 -11.07
N CYS A 68 -9.10 8.77 -10.24
CA CYS A 68 -10.37 9.46 -10.38
C CYS A 68 -10.49 10.20 -11.73
N HIS A 69 -9.43 10.89 -12.16
CA HIS A 69 -9.43 11.59 -13.45
C HIS A 69 -9.49 10.62 -14.64
N ALA A 70 -8.73 9.52 -14.59
CA ALA A 70 -8.80 8.46 -15.59
C ALA A 70 -10.22 7.89 -15.68
N LEU A 71 -10.85 7.62 -14.54
CA LEU A 71 -12.22 7.10 -14.48
C LEU A 71 -13.26 8.13 -14.98
N TYR A 72 -13.11 9.40 -14.62
CA TYR A 72 -13.96 10.49 -15.12
C TYR A 72 -13.90 10.61 -16.64
N THR A 73 -12.72 10.39 -17.23
CA THR A 73 -12.54 10.41 -18.68
C THR A 73 -13.35 9.30 -19.35
N TYR A 74 -13.34 8.10 -18.78
CA TYR A 74 -14.09 6.96 -19.30
C TYR A 74 -15.61 7.07 -19.09
N VAL A 75 -16.04 7.57 -17.93
CA VAL A 75 -17.46 7.56 -17.54
C VAL A 75 -18.20 8.81 -18.04
N VAL A 76 -17.55 9.97 -18.06
CA VAL A 76 -18.21 11.24 -18.37
C VAL A 76 -17.82 11.76 -19.74
N ILE A 77 -16.53 11.95 -19.99
CA ILE A 77 -16.06 12.58 -21.25
C ILE A 77 -16.37 11.70 -22.46
N GLN A 78 -16.17 10.39 -22.31
CA GLN A 78 -16.34 9.41 -23.37
C GLN A 78 -17.60 8.54 -23.18
N TYR A 79 -18.63 9.11 -22.54
CA TYR A 79 -19.88 8.40 -22.28
C TYR A 79 -20.50 7.84 -23.57
N GLY A 80 -20.84 6.55 -23.58
CA GLY A 80 -21.43 5.88 -24.74
C GLY A 80 -20.47 5.59 -25.90
N ASN A 81 -19.18 5.94 -25.79
CA ASN A 81 -18.18 5.66 -26.81
C ASN A 81 -17.32 4.42 -26.46
N PRO A 82 -17.61 3.23 -27.03
CA PRO A 82 -16.84 2.02 -26.75
C PRO A 82 -15.40 2.10 -27.27
N MET A 83 -15.10 2.99 -28.24
CA MET A 83 -13.72 3.20 -28.71
C MET A 83 -12.84 3.91 -27.69
N ALA A 84 -13.41 4.55 -26.67
CA ALA A 84 -12.59 5.20 -25.64
C ALA A 84 -11.76 4.21 -24.83
N PHE A 85 -12.19 2.95 -24.70
CA PHE A 85 -11.40 1.90 -24.05
C PHE A 85 -10.19 1.46 -24.89
N LEU A 86 -10.19 1.80 -26.19
CA LEU A 86 -9.07 1.57 -27.10
C LEU A 86 -7.87 2.44 -26.80
N SER A 87 -8.02 3.51 -26.00
CA SER A 87 -6.92 4.33 -25.55
C SER A 87 -6.82 4.33 -24.02
N LEU A 88 -5.59 4.26 -23.52
CA LEU A 88 -5.33 4.49 -22.10
C LEU A 88 -5.19 6.00 -21.87
N PRO A 89 -5.96 6.60 -20.93
CA PRO A 89 -5.75 7.98 -20.54
C PRO A 89 -4.37 8.09 -19.91
N ILE A 90 -3.67 9.18 -20.22
CA ILE A 90 -2.34 9.48 -19.69
C ILE A 90 -2.35 9.43 -18.15
N SER A 91 -3.45 9.87 -17.53
CA SER A 91 -3.66 9.81 -16.09
C SER A 91 -3.61 8.39 -15.52
N GLY A 92 -4.06 7.37 -16.27
CA GLY A 92 -3.98 5.97 -15.84
C GLY A 92 -2.56 5.43 -15.83
N ILE A 93 -1.76 5.78 -16.86
CA ILE A 93 -0.35 5.41 -16.94
C ILE A 93 0.44 6.09 -15.81
N MET A 94 0.17 7.38 -15.58
CA MET A 94 0.75 8.15 -14.47
C MET A 94 0.38 7.55 -13.12
N ALA A 95 -0.89 7.15 -12.92
CA ALA A 95 -1.33 6.51 -11.68
C ALA A 95 -0.53 5.23 -11.38
N CYS A 96 -0.31 4.38 -12.38
CA CYS A 96 0.48 3.15 -12.22
C CYS A 96 1.96 3.43 -11.93
N GLY A 97 2.55 4.44 -12.58
CA GLY A 97 3.91 4.89 -12.28
C GLY A 97 4.07 5.41 -10.84
N ILE A 98 3.15 6.29 -10.40
CA ILE A 98 3.13 6.83 -9.03
C ILE A 98 2.98 5.69 -8.01
N ASN A 99 2.08 4.73 -8.27
CA ASN A 99 1.92 3.56 -7.40
C ASN A 99 3.23 2.76 -7.25
N GLY A 100 3.99 2.56 -8.33
CA GLY A 100 5.29 1.89 -8.27
C GLY A 100 6.31 2.62 -7.38
N ILE A 101 6.33 3.96 -7.43
CA ILE A 101 7.19 4.79 -6.58
C ILE A 101 6.77 4.69 -5.11
N ILE A 102 5.47 4.79 -4.83
CA ILE A 102 4.91 4.64 -3.48
C ILE A 102 5.32 3.28 -2.91
N GLU A 103 5.14 2.20 -3.67
CA GLU A 103 5.52 0.85 -3.25
C GLU A 103 7.00 0.75 -2.87
N CYS A 104 7.89 1.34 -3.67
CA CYS A 104 9.33 1.32 -3.40
C CYS A 104 9.67 2.03 -2.08
N ILE A 105 9.11 3.22 -1.86
CA ILE A 105 9.35 4.01 -0.64
C ILE A 105 8.80 3.28 0.58
N VAL A 106 7.59 2.71 0.48
CA VAL A 106 6.95 1.95 1.57
C VAL A 106 7.82 0.73 1.94
N GLN A 107 8.32 -0.01 0.95
CA GLN A 107 9.19 -1.16 1.20
C GLN A 107 10.49 -0.78 1.89
N LEU A 108 11.14 0.33 1.48
CA LEU A 108 12.36 0.86 2.11
C LEU A 108 12.10 1.31 3.55
N PHE A 109 10.98 1.99 3.79
CA PHE A 109 10.58 2.40 5.12
C PHE A 109 10.41 1.19 6.05
N PHE A 110 9.70 0.16 5.60
CA PHE A 110 9.50 -1.06 6.38
C PHE A 110 10.80 -1.86 6.57
N ALA A 111 11.67 -1.94 5.57
CA ALA A 111 12.99 -2.55 5.72
C ALA A 111 13.80 -1.85 6.84
N ASN A 112 13.80 -0.52 6.85
CA ASN A 112 14.47 0.27 7.89
C ASN A 112 13.83 0.04 9.27
N ARG A 113 12.50 -0.07 9.36
CA ARG A 113 11.80 -0.38 10.60
C ARG A 113 12.17 -1.76 11.14
N ILE A 114 12.19 -2.79 10.30
CA ILE A 114 12.61 -4.15 10.70
C ILE A 114 14.04 -4.12 11.22
N ARG A 115 14.95 -3.40 10.56
CA ARG A 115 16.36 -3.26 10.99
C ARG A 115 16.50 -2.57 12.35
N ILE A 116 15.75 -1.51 12.62
CA ILE A 116 15.85 -0.73 13.87
C ILE A 116 15.24 -1.50 15.05
N PHE A 117 14.10 -2.17 14.83
CA PHE A 117 13.34 -2.81 15.91
C PHE A 117 13.67 -4.30 16.11
N GLY A 118 14.27 -4.95 15.13
CA GLY A 118 14.54 -6.38 15.13
C GLY A 118 15.91 -6.74 15.69
N ARG A 119 15.94 -7.43 16.85
CA ARG A 119 17.01 -8.38 17.20
C ARG A 119 16.85 -9.72 16.46
N PHE A 120 16.27 -9.70 15.26
CA PHE A 120 15.93 -10.91 14.51
C PHE A 120 17.11 -11.35 13.65
N SER A 121 17.16 -12.66 13.38
CA SER A 121 18.16 -13.27 12.51
C SER A 121 18.13 -12.61 11.12
N VAL A 122 19.31 -12.36 10.56
CA VAL A 122 19.55 -11.83 9.20
C VAL A 122 18.68 -12.54 8.16
N TYR A 123 18.33 -13.80 8.40
CA TYR A 123 17.43 -14.62 7.60
C TYR A 123 16.05 -13.97 7.31
N PHE A 124 15.39 -13.35 8.30
CA PHE A 124 14.08 -12.73 8.08
C PHE A 124 14.17 -11.50 7.16
N LEU A 125 15.25 -10.73 7.30
CA LEU A 125 15.50 -9.56 6.46
C LEU A 125 15.81 -9.96 5.01
N ILE A 126 16.55 -11.06 4.82
CA ILE A 126 16.78 -11.65 3.50
C ILE A 126 15.48 -12.11 2.85
N ILE A 127 14.62 -12.84 3.57
CA ILE A 127 13.32 -13.28 3.04
C ILE A 127 12.46 -12.08 2.65
N TYR A 128 12.36 -11.07 3.52
CA TYR A 128 11.61 -9.86 3.23
C TYR A 128 12.15 -9.14 1.99
N ALA A 129 13.47 -8.99 1.87
CA ALA A 129 14.11 -8.35 0.72
C ALA A 129 13.86 -9.13 -0.58
N LEU A 130 13.89 -10.46 -0.55
CA LEU A 130 13.57 -11.32 -1.69
C LEU A 130 12.11 -11.18 -2.14
N VAL A 131 11.16 -11.17 -1.20
CA VAL A 131 9.74 -10.99 -1.51
C VAL A 131 9.48 -9.57 -2.04
N ALA A 132 10.12 -8.55 -1.46
CA ALA A 132 10.02 -7.16 -1.90
C ALA A 132 10.58 -6.96 -3.32
N SER A 133 11.74 -7.56 -3.64
CA SER A 133 12.34 -7.47 -4.98
C SER A 133 11.52 -8.21 -6.03
N MET A 134 11.01 -9.41 -5.70
CA MET A 134 10.09 -10.15 -6.58
C MET A 134 8.85 -9.32 -6.90
N ARG A 135 8.25 -8.71 -5.87
CA ARG A 135 7.10 -7.81 -6.04
C ARG A 135 7.40 -6.63 -6.95
N PHE A 136 8.52 -5.95 -6.73
CA PHE A 136 8.92 -4.81 -7.53
C PHE A 136 9.11 -5.21 -9.01
N GLY A 137 9.69 -6.39 -9.26
CA GLY A 137 9.77 -6.95 -10.61
C GLY A 137 8.39 -7.17 -11.25
N LEU A 138 7.43 -7.70 -10.49
CA LEU A 138 6.06 -7.91 -10.97
C LEU A 138 5.31 -6.60 -11.24
N THR A 139 5.53 -5.55 -10.45
CA THR A 139 4.88 -4.24 -10.67
C THR A 139 5.48 -3.51 -11.86
N VAL A 140 6.79 -3.60 -12.07
CA VAL A 140 7.45 -3.11 -13.29
C VAL A 140 6.95 -3.88 -14.51
N ALA A 141 6.83 -5.21 -14.42
CA ALA A 141 6.26 -6.01 -15.50
C ALA A 141 4.80 -5.62 -15.81
N ALA A 142 3.99 -5.34 -14.79
CA ALA A 142 2.63 -4.82 -14.97
C ALA A 142 2.64 -3.49 -15.74
N LEU A 143 3.49 -2.54 -15.34
CA LEU A 143 3.60 -1.22 -15.96
C LEU A 143 4.06 -1.32 -17.41
N VAL A 144 5.08 -2.13 -17.70
CA VAL A 144 5.59 -2.33 -19.06
C VAL A 144 4.51 -2.95 -19.95
N ASN A 145 3.81 -3.98 -19.47
CA ASN A 145 2.74 -4.61 -20.23
C ASN A 145 1.53 -3.68 -20.41
N GLN A 146 1.27 -2.79 -19.46
CA GLN A 146 0.24 -1.76 -19.58
C GLN A 146 0.60 -0.73 -20.65
N ILE A 147 1.84 -0.25 -20.69
CA ILE A 147 2.32 0.70 -21.72
C ILE A 147 2.34 0.05 -23.10
N ARG A 148 2.72 -1.24 -23.19
CA ARG A 148 2.74 -1.99 -24.46
C ARG A 148 1.35 -2.35 -24.96
N SER A 149 0.36 -2.42 -24.08
CA SER A 149 -1.01 -2.72 -24.47
C SER A 149 -1.65 -1.49 -25.10
N ALA A 150 -2.11 -1.62 -26.35
CA ALA A 150 -2.80 -0.52 -27.03
C ALA A 150 -4.06 -0.07 -26.27
N THR A 151 -4.70 -0.98 -25.54
CA THR A 151 -6.06 -0.85 -25.01
C THR A 151 -6.15 -1.46 -23.61
N LEU A 152 -6.91 -0.83 -22.71
CA LEU A 152 -7.11 -1.31 -21.33
C LEU A 152 -7.75 -2.72 -21.31
N VAL A 153 -8.65 -2.99 -22.25
CA VAL A 153 -9.27 -4.31 -22.47
C VAL A 153 -8.24 -5.40 -22.75
N ILE A 154 -7.29 -5.15 -23.67
CA ILE A 154 -6.25 -6.14 -24.03
C ILE A 154 -5.33 -6.39 -22.82
N PHE A 155 -5.02 -5.32 -22.09
CA PHE A 155 -4.26 -5.42 -20.85
C PHE A 155 -4.96 -6.31 -19.82
N ILE A 156 -6.24 -6.08 -19.54
CA ILE A 156 -6.99 -6.90 -18.57
C ILE A 156 -7.13 -8.34 -19.06
N MET A 157 -7.47 -8.57 -20.33
CA MET A 157 -7.66 -9.93 -20.85
C MET A 157 -6.40 -10.80 -20.71
N ASN A 158 -5.24 -10.23 -21.00
CA ASN A 158 -3.98 -10.97 -20.99
C ASN A 158 -3.27 -10.95 -19.63
N TRP A 159 -3.45 -9.89 -18.83
CA TRP A 159 -2.64 -9.62 -17.63
C TRP A 159 -3.45 -9.47 -16.33
N ARG A 160 -4.75 -9.75 -16.32
CA ARG A 160 -5.57 -9.71 -15.09
C ARG A 160 -4.99 -10.59 -13.97
N TRP A 161 -4.50 -11.78 -14.30
CA TRP A 161 -3.87 -12.68 -13.33
C TRP A 161 -2.65 -12.03 -12.65
N LEU A 162 -1.87 -11.27 -13.41
CA LEU A 162 -0.68 -10.57 -12.93
C LEU A 162 -1.08 -9.45 -11.95
N VAL A 163 -2.10 -8.67 -12.29
CA VAL A 163 -2.65 -7.62 -11.40
C VAL A 163 -3.17 -8.22 -10.10
N ILE A 164 -3.95 -9.29 -10.17
CA ILE A 164 -4.49 -9.98 -8.98
C ILE A 164 -3.35 -10.52 -8.11
N LEU A 165 -2.37 -11.18 -8.70
CA LEU A 165 -1.21 -11.72 -7.98
C LEU A 165 -0.42 -10.60 -7.28
N VAL A 166 -0.19 -9.49 -7.98
CA VAL A 166 0.43 -8.29 -7.39
C VAL A 166 -0.41 -7.77 -6.22
N LEU A 167 -1.74 -7.73 -6.28
CA LEU A 167 -2.57 -7.27 -5.16
C LEU A 167 -2.55 -8.26 -3.98
N CYS A 168 -2.66 -9.56 -4.24
CA CYS A 168 -2.66 -10.60 -3.21
C CYS A 168 -1.37 -10.61 -2.39
N ILE A 169 -0.21 -10.59 -3.07
CA ILE A 169 1.09 -10.54 -2.36
C ILE A 169 1.19 -9.24 -1.54
N ARG A 170 0.50 -8.16 -1.93
CA ARG A 170 0.64 -6.84 -1.29
C ARG A 170 -0.10 -6.85 0.04
N CYS A 171 -1.33 -7.34 -0.02
CA CYS A 171 -2.15 -7.59 1.16
C CYS A 171 -1.45 -8.56 2.13
N ALA A 172 -0.83 -9.63 1.61
CA ALA A 172 -0.07 -10.56 2.44
C ALA A 172 1.09 -9.87 3.18
N ILE A 173 1.88 -9.05 2.48
CA ILE A 173 2.98 -8.30 3.11
C ILE A 173 2.45 -7.35 4.19
N ASP A 174 1.44 -6.54 3.87
CA ASP A 174 0.87 -5.57 4.83
C ASP A 174 0.32 -6.27 6.08
N HIS A 175 -0.32 -7.42 5.91
CA HIS A 175 -0.80 -8.24 7.01
C HIS A 175 0.36 -8.78 7.86
N THR A 176 1.42 -9.29 7.20
CA THR A 176 2.60 -9.85 7.89
C THR A 176 3.33 -8.78 8.69
N ILE A 177 3.47 -7.57 8.13
CA ILE A 177 4.08 -6.41 8.80
C ILE A 177 3.24 -5.94 9.98
N SER A 178 1.92 -5.85 9.79
CA SER A 178 0.99 -5.45 10.86
C SER A 178 1.04 -6.45 12.01
N ALA A 179 1.02 -7.75 11.72
CA ALA A 179 1.17 -8.82 12.71
C ALA A 179 2.53 -8.73 13.44
N PHE A 180 3.62 -8.48 12.70
CA PHE A 180 4.95 -8.29 13.26
C PHE A 180 5.00 -7.13 14.26
N LEU A 181 4.46 -5.97 13.88
CA LEU A 181 4.44 -4.79 14.74
C LEU A 181 3.61 -5.04 16.00
N LEU A 182 2.45 -5.69 15.88
CA LEU A 182 1.59 -6.04 17.00
C LEU A 182 2.26 -7.02 17.96
N TYR A 183 2.91 -8.06 17.45
CA TYR A 183 3.67 -9.02 18.26
C TYR A 183 4.79 -8.31 19.04
N TYR A 184 5.55 -7.45 18.37
CA TYR A 184 6.64 -6.72 19.02
C TYR A 184 6.13 -5.76 20.10
N LEU A 185 5.08 -4.99 19.82
CA LEU A 185 4.51 -4.02 20.77
C LEU A 185 3.93 -4.72 22.00
N THR A 186 3.22 -5.84 21.82
CA THR A 186 2.67 -6.63 22.92
C THR A 186 3.78 -7.27 23.75
N PHE A 187 4.82 -7.80 23.12
CA PHE A 187 5.99 -8.35 23.83
C PHE A 187 6.74 -7.27 24.62
N LYS A 188 7.02 -6.10 24.03
CA LYS A 188 7.69 -4.97 24.71
C LYS A 188 6.85 -4.43 25.85
N LYS A 189 5.52 -4.35 25.69
CA LYS A 189 4.60 -3.96 26.76
C LYS A 189 4.61 -5.00 27.89
N ARG A 190 4.61 -6.29 27.57
CA ARG A 190 4.69 -7.38 28.55
C ARG A 190 5.99 -7.31 29.37
N ASN A 191 7.13 -7.15 28.71
CA ASN A 191 8.42 -7.10 29.41
C ASN A 191 8.54 -5.86 30.31
N ARG A 192 8.07 -4.68 29.88
CA ARG A 192 8.02 -3.50 30.75
C ARG A 192 7.16 -3.71 32.01
N ASN A 193 6.01 -4.38 31.87
CA ASN A 193 5.14 -4.67 33.01
C ASN A 193 5.79 -5.66 34.01
N VAL A 194 6.54 -6.63 33.50
CA VAL A 194 7.29 -7.59 34.33
C VAL A 194 8.42 -6.90 35.08
N GLU A 195 9.24 -6.08 34.42
CA GLU A 195 10.30 -5.29 35.06
C GLU A 195 9.74 -4.34 36.14
N ALA A 196 8.62 -3.68 35.87
CA ALA A 196 7.94 -2.83 36.85
C ALA A 196 7.50 -3.62 38.10
N LYS A 197 7.00 -4.85 37.93
CA LYS A 197 6.59 -5.73 39.03
C LYS A 197 7.77 -6.18 39.90
N TYR A 198 8.89 -6.56 39.28
CA TYR A 198 10.12 -6.92 40.00
C TYR A 198 10.68 -5.73 40.78
N LYS A 199 10.71 -4.54 40.17
CA LYS A 199 11.18 -3.33 40.84
C LYS A 199 10.33 -3.01 42.08
N PHE A 200 9.01 -3.13 41.98
CA PHE A 200 8.09 -2.90 43.10
C PHE A 200 8.32 -3.88 44.27
N HIS A 201 8.45 -5.18 43.99
CA HIS A 201 8.72 -6.19 45.03
C HIS A 201 10.08 -6.00 45.71
N SER A 202 11.11 -5.56 44.97
CA SER A 202 12.43 -5.29 45.55
C SER A 202 12.42 -4.08 46.49
N PHE A 203 11.57 -3.08 46.22
CA PHE A 203 11.40 -1.91 47.08
C PHE A 203 10.61 -2.24 48.37
N THR A 204 9.62 -3.12 48.31
CA THR A 204 8.88 -3.55 49.50
C THR A 204 9.72 -4.45 50.41
N ALA A 205 10.55 -5.32 49.85
CA ALA A 205 11.42 -6.22 50.61
C ALA A 205 12.59 -5.51 51.32
N LYS A 206 12.97 -4.31 50.88
CA LYS A 206 14.01 -3.49 51.52
C LYS A 206 13.49 -2.60 52.66
N ARG A 207 12.17 -2.55 52.86
CA ARG A 207 11.49 -1.67 53.82
C ARG A 207 10.98 -2.42 55.06
N SER A 208 11.08 -3.74 55.07
CA SER A 208 10.84 -4.66 56.20
C SER A 208 12.16 -5.06 56.83
#